data_AF-A0A426XXU0-F1
#
_entry.id   AF-A0A426XXU0-F1
#
_cell.length_a   1.000
_cell.length_b   1.000
_cell.length_c   1.000
_cell.angle_alpha   90.00
_cell.angle_beta   90.00
_cell.angle_gamma   90.00
#
_symmetry.space_group_name_H-M   'P 1'
#
loop_
_entity.id
_entity.type
_entity.pdbx_description
1 polymer ?
#
loop_
_entity_poly.entity_id
_entity_poly.type
_entity_poly.pdbx_seq_one_letter_code
_entity_poly.pdbx_strand_id
1 'polypeptide(L)'
;MTKVGGLLKQLITVLIDTGSTNNFMNRKVAARMALHIEDCSRFDVKVTDGRILKCSQVKLFLQGQRIIADFFLPLDDCEAVLDIEWLTTLGDVP
;
A
#
# COMPACT_ATOMS: atom_id res chain seq x y z
N MET A 1 -15.73 -4.61 -0.57
CA MET A 1 -14.83 -3.90 -1.51
C MET A 1 -15.25 -2.45 -1.52
N THR A 2 -14.50 -1.59 -0.85
CA THR A 2 -14.88 -0.19 -0.64
C THR A 2 -14.01 0.69 -1.55
N LYS A 3 -14.62 1.48 -2.42
CA LYS A 3 -13.90 2.45 -3.26
C LYS A 3 -13.64 3.69 -2.41
N VAL A 4 -12.38 4.04 -2.18
CA VAL A 4 -12.03 5.19 -1.33
C VAL A 4 -11.07 6.15 -2.07
N GLY A 5 -11.27 7.45 -1.87
CA GLY A 5 -10.43 8.52 -2.44
C GLY A 5 -8.95 8.33 -2.13
N GLY A 6 -8.08 8.68 -3.09
CA GLY A 6 -6.75 8.08 -3.18
C GLY A 6 -5.56 8.96 -2.84
N LEU A 7 -4.41 8.32 -2.98
CA LEU A 7 -3.07 8.88 -2.89
C LEU A 7 -2.87 10.04 -3.89
N LEU A 8 -2.25 11.13 -3.46
CA LEU A 8 -1.63 12.16 -4.32
C LEU A 8 -2.38 12.49 -5.65
N LYS A 9 -3.70 12.74 -5.59
CA LYS A 9 -4.59 13.21 -6.69
C LYS A 9 -5.21 12.16 -7.62
N GLN A 10 -4.93 10.85 -7.49
CA GLN A 10 -5.62 9.80 -8.25
C GLN A 10 -6.45 8.90 -7.34
N LEU A 11 -7.71 8.64 -7.71
CA LEU A 11 -8.56 7.67 -7.02
C LEU A 11 -8.13 6.24 -7.37
N ILE A 12 -7.93 5.42 -6.34
CA ILE A 12 -7.66 3.99 -6.47
C ILE A 12 -8.61 3.21 -5.56
N THR A 13 -8.80 1.94 -5.84
CA THR A 13 -9.55 1.04 -4.98
C THR A 13 -8.60 0.43 -3.95
N VAL A 14 -8.91 0.60 -2.68
CA VAL A 14 -8.15 0.02 -1.57
C VAL A 14 -9.02 -1.04 -0.90
N LEU A 15 -8.53 -2.28 -0.87
CA LEU A 15 -9.11 -3.35 -0.07
C LEU A 15 -8.54 -3.27 1.34
N ILE A 16 -9.41 -3.14 2.34
CA ILE A 16 -9.00 -3.29 3.75
C ILE A 16 -9.08 -4.78 4.07
N ASP A 17 -7.95 -5.38 4.45
CA ASP A 17 -7.83 -6.80 4.76
C ASP A 17 -7.22 -7.01 6.15
N THR A 18 -8.03 -7.53 7.08
CA THR A 18 -7.60 -7.83 8.45
C THR A 18 -6.76 -9.11 8.55
N GLY A 19 -6.72 -9.93 7.50
CA GLY A 19 -5.96 -11.18 7.47
C GLY A 19 -4.55 -11.05 6.89
N SER A 20 -4.23 -9.90 6.29
CA SER A 20 -2.91 -9.60 5.73
C SER A 20 -1.96 -9.05 6.79
N THR A 21 -0.69 -9.45 6.74
CA THR A 21 0.37 -8.96 7.64
C THR A 21 1.11 -7.74 7.10
N ASN A 22 0.85 -7.36 5.84
CA ASN A 22 1.54 -6.27 5.17
C ASN A 22 0.59 -5.59 4.18
N ASN A 23 0.83 -4.30 3.92
CA ASN A 23 0.16 -3.61 2.84
C ASN A 23 0.78 -3.96 1.49
N PHE A 24 -0.06 -4.07 0.47
CA PHE A 24 0.34 -4.40 -0.88
C PHE A 24 -0.25 -3.42 -1.90
N MET A 25 0.48 -3.14 -2.97
CA MET A 25 0.01 -2.27 -4.05
C MET A 25 0.39 -2.85 -5.40
N ASN A 26 -0.48 -2.66 -6.39
CA ASN A 26 -0.17 -3.04 -7.75
C ASN A 26 1.01 -2.21 -8.27
N ARG A 27 2.01 -2.87 -8.86
CA ARG A 27 3.17 -2.18 -9.45
C ARG A 27 2.77 -1.14 -10.49
N LYS A 28 1.72 -1.40 -11.28
CA LYS A 28 1.20 -0.46 -12.30
C LYS A 28 0.59 0.79 -11.65
N VAL A 29 -0.06 0.64 -10.49
CA VAL A 29 -0.60 1.77 -9.72
C VAL A 29 0.54 2.61 -9.16
N ALA A 30 1.54 1.98 -8.53
CA ALA A 30 2.71 2.68 -8.02
C ALA A 30 3.44 3.47 -9.13
N ALA A 31 3.62 2.87 -10.31
CA ALA A 31 4.20 3.53 -11.48
C ALA A 31 3.34 4.67 -12.00
N ARG A 32 2.01 4.47 -12.15
CA ARG A 32 1.05 5.49 -12.59
C ARG A 32 1.01 6.70 -11.66
N MET A 33 1.24 6.46 -10.36
CA MET A 33 1.29 7.48 -9.32
C MET A 33 2.69 8.07 -9.13
N ALA A 34 3.68 7.65 -9.93
CA ALA A 34 5.08 8.07 -9.85
C ALA A 34 5.65 7.93 -8.42
N LEU A 35 5.29 6.86 -7.71
CA LEU A 35 5.83 6.58 -6.38
C LEU A 35 7.30 6.20 -6.48
N HIS A 36 8.05 6.57 -5.45
CA HIS A 36 9.40 6.07 -5.30
C HIS A 36 9.34 4.57 -4.99
N ILE A 37 9.84 3.76 -5.93
CA ILE A 37 9.92 2.32 -5.79
C ILE A 37 11.35 1.98 -5.37
N GLU A 38 11.48 1.42 -4.18
CA GLU A 38 12.72 0.94 -3.59
C GLU A 38 12.87 -0.56 -3.86
N ASP A 39 14.04 -0.97 -4.31
CA ASP A 39 14.41 -2.39 -4.36
C ASP A 39 14.86 -2.83 -2.96
N CYS A 40 14.05 -3.67 -2.34
CA CYS A 40 14.24 -4.23 -1.02
C CYS A 40 14.71 -5.69 -1.08
N SER A 41 15.46 -6.09 -2.12
CA SER A 41 16.04 -7.43 -2.30
C SER A 41 17.01 -7.91 -1.19
N ARG A 42 17.04 -7.25 -0.03
CA ARG A 42 17.75 -7.70 1.18
C ARG A 42 16.92 -8.60 2.10
N PHE A 43 15.64 -8.80 1.81
CA PHE A 43 14.78 -9.71 2.57
C PHE A 43 14.77 -11.11 1.95
N ASP A 44 14.98 -12.12 2.79
CA ASP A 44 15.17 -13.55 2.47
C ASP A 44 13.86 -14.25 2.05
N VAL A 45 12.94 -13.53 1.39
CA VAL A 45 11.63 -14.06 0.99
C VAL A 45 11.64 -14.33 -0.51
N LYS A 46 11.60 -15.62 -0.84
CA LYS A 46 11.67 -16.16 -2.19
C LYS A 46 10.39 -15.85 -2.98
N VAL A 47 10.32 -14.67 -3.58
CA VAL A 47 9.35 -14.37 -4.65
C VAL A 47 9.93 -14.88 -5.97
N THR A 48 9.08 -15.27 -6.92
CA THR A 48 9.41 -15.96 -8.18
C THR A 48 10.47 -15.26 -9.05
N ASP A 49 10.73 -13.98 -8.81
CA ASP A 49 11.73 -13.16 -9.52
C ASP A 49 12.81 -12.54 -8.58
N GLY A 50 12.85 -12.97 -7.32
CA GLY A 50 13.86 -12.61 -6.30
C GLY A 50 13.89 -11.16 -5.83
N ARG A 51 13.14 -10.24 -6.47
CA ARG A 51 13.11 -8.82 -6.13
C ARG A 51 11.85 -8.46 -5.35
N ILE A 52 12.04 -8.02 -4.12
CA ILE A 52 10.98 -7.47 -3.29
C ILE A 52 11.00 -5.97 -3.51
N LEU A 53 9.99 -5.42 -4.16
CA LEU A 53 9.85 -3.98 -4.35
C LEU A 53 8.91 -3.39 -3.31
N LYS A 54 9.26 -2.19 -2.83
CA LYS A 54 8.52 -1.47 -1.80
C LYS A 54 8.34 -0.01 -2.18
N CYS A 55 7.22 0.58 -1.81
CA CYS A 55 7.05 2.03 -1.72
C CYS A 55 6.93 2.43 -0.26
N SER A 56 7.85 3.26 0.21
CA SER A 56 7.89 3.73 1.60
C SER A 56 7.17 5.08 1.76
N GLN A 57 6.57 5.31 2.93
CA GLN A 57 5.92 6.58 3.32
C GLN A 57 4.84 7.08 2.35
N VAL A 58 4.04 6.15 1.83
CA VAL A 58 2.98 6.39 0.85
C VAL A 58 1.78 7.05 1.55
N LYS A 59 1.44 8.27 1.13
CA LYS A 59 0.39 9.12 1.74
C LYS A 59 -1.00 8.90 1.14
N LEU A 60 -1.84 8.09 1.78
CA LEU A 60 -3.23 7.81 1.39
C LEU A 60 -4.21 8.80 2.02
N PHE A 61 -5.31 9.09 1.34
CA PHE A 61 -6.41 9.90 1.86
C PHE A 61 -7.70 9.09 1.96
N LEU A 62 -7.78 8.21 2.95
CA LEU A 62 -8.92 7.33 3.15
C LEU A 62 -10.06 8.09 3.86
N GLN A 63 -11.20 8.26 3.19
CA GLN A 63 -12.41 8.88 3.78
C GLN A 63 -12.17 10.24 4.48
N GLY A 64 -11.26 11.05 3.93
CA GLY A 64 -10.91 12.37 4.51
C GLY A 64 -9.78 12.33 5.54
N GLN A 65 -9.34 11.14 5.94
CA GLN A 65 -8.21 10.94 6.84
C GLN A 65 -6.93 10.67 6.06
N ARG A 66 -5.82 11.31 6.48
CA ARG A 66 -4.50 11.02 5.91
C ARG A 66 -3.87 9.85 6.64
N ILE A 67 -3.43 8.85 5.87
CA ILE A 67 -2.71 7.67 6.34
C ILE A 67 -1.33 7.68 5.68
N ILE A 68 -0.29 7.30 6.44
CA ILE A 68 1.05 7.09 5.92
C ILE A 68 1.39 5.63 6.17
N ALA A 69 1.63 4.87 5.10
CA ALA A 69 1.92 3.45 5.20
C ALA A 69 2.97 3.05 4.16
N ASP A 70 3.57 1.89 4.39
CA ASP A 70 4.52 1.26 3.50
C ASP A 70 3.85 0.14 2.72
N PHE A 71 4.11 0.04 1.41
CA PHE A 71 3.47 -0.94 0.52
C PHE A 71 4.50 -1.81 -0.18
N PHE A 72 4.27 -3.12 -0.21
CA PHE A 72 5.00 -4.05 -1.07
C PHE A 72 4.32 -4.17 -2.44
N LEU A 73 5.08 -4.47 -3.49
CA LEU A 73 4.55 -4.51 -4.88
C LEU A 73 4.47 -5.92 -5.53
N PRO A 74 3.86 -6.95 -4.90
CA PRO A 74 3.69 -8.27 -5.51
C PRO A 74 2.36 -8.45 -6.28
N LEU A 75 1.43 -7.49 -6.22
CA LEU A 75 0.06 -7.67 -6.71
C LEU A 75 -0.11 -7.36 -8.20
N ASP A 76 -0.79 -8.26 -8.91
CA ASP A 76 -1.30 -8.04 -10.27
C ASP A 76 -2.83 -7.82 -10.33
N ASP A 77 -3.59 -8.37 -9.38
CA ASP A 77 -5.06 -8.52 -9.50
C ASP A 77 -5.90 -7.42 -8.80
N CYS A 78 -5.34 -6.72 -7.80
CA CYS A 78 -6.00 -5.65 -7.06
C CYS A 78 -5.14 -4.38 -7.07
N GLU A 79 -5.76 -3.19 -7.03
CA GLU A 79 -5.01 -1.91 -7.06
C GLU A 79 -4.18 -1.67 -5.79
N ALA A 80 -4.77 -1.81 -4.60
CA ALA A 80 -4.07 -1.80 -3.32
C ALA A 80 -4.81 -2.62 -2.26
N VAL A 81 -4.05 -3.23 -1.36
CA VAL A 81 -4.51 -3.89 -0.13
C VAL A 81 -3.83 -3.17 1.03
N LEU A 82 -4.64 -2.75 1.99
CA LEU A 82 -4.21 -2.12 3.21
C LEU A 82 -4.56 -3.08 4.35
N ASP A 83 -3.58 -3.43 5.18
CA ASP A 83 -3.77 -4.20 6.40
C ASP A 83 -4.62 -3.41 7.41
N ILE A 84 -4.73 -3.84 8.66
CA ILE A 84 -5.38 -3.05 9.73
C ILE A 84 -4.40 -2.39 10.68
N GLU A 85 -3.10 -2.65 10.53
CA GLU A 85 -2.07 -2.12 11.41
C GLU A 85 -1.98 -0.59 11.30
N TRP A 86 -2.26 -0.03 10.11
CA TRP A 86 -2.37 1.42 9.92
C TRP A 86 -3.43 2.09 10.82
N LEU A 87 -4.43 1.37 11.36
CA LEU A 87 -5.39 1.97 12.30
C LEU A 87 -4.70 2.51 13.56
N THR A 88 -3.59 1.89 13.97
CA THR A 88 -2.76 2.40 15.07
C THR A 88 -2.14 3.76 14.76
N THR A 89 -1.96 4.09 13.48
CA THR A 89 -1.40 5.37 13.02
C THR A 89 -2.40 6.51 13.03
N LEU A 90 -3.70 6.22 13.26
CA LEU A 90 -4.74 7.24 13.33
C LEU A 90 -4.71 8.06 14.63
N GLY A 91 -3.95 7.61 15.64
CA GLY A 91 -3.96 8.19 16.98
C GLY A 91 -5.25 7.85 17.73
N ASP A 92 -5.18 7.84 19.06
CA ASP A 92 -6.38 7.73 19.89
C ASP A 92 -7.30 8.91 19.60
N VAL A 93 -8.54 8.62 19.23
CA VAL A 93 -9.60 9.62 19.22
C VAL A 93 -9.85 9.98 20.69
N PRO A 94 -9.70 11.25 21.10
CA PRO A 94 -9.88 11.67 22.49
C PRO A 94 -11.32 11.45 22.99
#